data_AF-X1ACU9-F1
#
_entry.id   AF-X1ACU9-F1
#
_cell.length_a   1.000
_cell.length_b   1.000
_cell.length_c   1.000
_cell.angle_alpha   90.00
_cell.angle_beta   90.00
_cell.angle_gamma   90.00
#
_symmetry.space_group_name_H-M   'P 1'
#
loop_
_entity.id
_entity.type
_entity.pdbx_description
1 polymer ?
#
loop_
_entity_poly.entity_id
_entity_poly.type
_entity_poly.pdbx_seq_one_letter_code
_entity_poly.pdbx_strand_id
1 'polypeptide(L)'
;IGEIGNPVCGDMMSFYIKVKDNKLEDIKFKTFGCGAAIAVSSMVSEAAKGKTLDEALRITNKDIAKKLGGLPKNKLHCSNLGADALHKAIKDYLDKKGK
;
A
#
# COMPACT_ATOMS: atom_id res chain seq x y z
N ILE A 1 -0.86 -11.25 1.34
CA ILE A 1 -0.04 -10.39 2.22
C ILE A 1 1.08 -9.82 1.37
N GLY A 2 1.34 -8.52 1.47
CA GLY A 2 2.42 -7.86 0.72
C GLY A 2 3.33 -7.12 1.67
N GLU A 3 4.63 -7.32 1.54
CA GLU A 3 5.63 -6.69 2.41
C GLU A 3 6.72 -6.00 1.58
N ILE A 4 7.10 -4.80 2.03
CA ILE A 4 8.20 -4.04 1.46
C ILE A 4 8.92 -3.30 2.58
N GLY A 5 10.23 -3.16 2.44
CA GLY A 5 11.06 -2.36 3.32
C GLY A 5 12.08 -1.56 2.53
N ASN A 6 12.48 -0.43 3.10
CA ASN A 6 13.53 0.41 2.56
C ASN A 6 14.81 0.23 3.39
N PRO A 7 15.87 -0.38 2.85
CA PRO A 7 17.11 -0.61 3.58
C PRO A 7 17.86 0.69 3.93
N VAL A 8 17.58 1.80 3.23
CA VAL A 8 18.27 3.08 3.44
C VAL A 8 17.77 3.79 4.70
N CYS A 9 16.46 3.78 4.94
CA CYS A 9 15.85 4.49 6.08
C CYS A 9 15.24 3.57 7.15
N GLY A 10 15.19 2.25 6.89
CA GLY A 10 14.64 1.26 7.82
C GLY A 10 13.10 1.21 7.86
N ASP A 11 12.40 1.95 6.98
CA ASP A 11 10.94 1.89 6.92
C ASP A 11 10.51 0.50 6.42
N MET A 12 9.52 -0.10 7.07
CA MET A 12 8.95 -1.39 6.71
C MET A 12 7.43 -1.29 6.74
N MET A 13 6.77 -1.93 5.78
CA MET A 13 5.31 -1.95 5.71
C MET A 13 4.80 -3.26 5.15
N SER A 14 3.76 -3.76 5.82
CA SER A 14 3.08 -4.99 5.49
C SER A 14 1.58 -4.70 5.33
N PHE A 15 1.00 -5.10 4.21
CA PHE A 15 -0.42 -4.99 3.92
C PHE A 15 -1.09 -6.37 3.93
N TYR A 16 -2.23 -6.41 4.61
CA TYR A 16 -3.13 -7.54 4.71
C TYR A 16 -4.43 -7.16 4.02
N ILE A 17 -4.85 -7.97 3.05
CA ILE A 17 -6.07 -7.72 2.28
C ILE A 17 -7.04 -8.87 2.48
N LYS A 18 -8.33 -8.54 2.54
CA LYS A 18 -9.43 -9.49 2.46
C LYS A 18 -10.21 -9.20 1.18
N VAL A 19 -10.36 -10.21 0.32
CA VAL A 19 -10.99 -10.07 -0.99
C VAL A 19 -12.31 -10.84 -0.99
N LYS A 20 -13.38 -10.18 -1.45
CA LYS A 20 -14.70 -10.77 -1.66
C LYS A 20 -15.29 -10.23 -2.95
N ASP A 21 -15.85 -11.08 -3.80
CA ASP A 21 -16.49 -10.70 -5.07
C ASP A 21 -15.60 -9.78 -5.94
N ASN A 22 -14.32 -10.13 -6.05
CA ASN A 22 -13.28 -9.38 -6.77
C ASN A 22 -13.00 -7.95 -6.24
N LYS A 23 -13.44 -7.63 -5.02
CA LYS A 23 -13.24 -6.34 -4.34
C LYS A 23 -12.47 -6.50 -3.04
N LEU A 24 -11.73 -5.45 -2.67
CA LEU A 24 -11.04 -5.33 -1.39
C LEU A 24 -12.05 -5.03 -0.27
N GLU A 25 -12.59 -6.07 0.37
CA GLU A 25 -13.57 -5.97 1.46
C GLU A 25 -12.96 -5.29 2.69
N ASP A 26 -11.74 -5.69 3.06
CA ASP A 26 -11.02 -5.07 4.17
C ASP A 26 -9.51 -5.01 3.90
N ILE A 27 -8.87 -3.99 4.45
CA ILE A 27 -7.44 -3.76 4.31
C ILE A 27 -6.89 -3.35 5.68
N LYS A 28 -5.88 -4.06 6.13
CA LYS A 28 -5.13 -3.74 7.34
C LYS A 28 -3.66 -3.56 6.97
N PHE A 29 -2.97 -2.72 7.70
CA PHE A 29 -1.54 -2.53 7.53
C PHE A 29 -0.83 -2.60 8.87
N LYS A 30 0.43 -3.01 8.82
CA LYS A 30 1.40 -2.84 9.90
C LYS A 30 2.59 -2.12 9.30
N THR A 31 2.99 -1.01 9.89
CA THR A 31 4.13 -0.23 9.42
C THR A 31 5.03 0.14 10.57
N PHE A 32 6.32 0.05 10.32
CA PHE A 32 7.38 0.57 11.16
C PHE A 32 8.11 1.62 10.35
N GLY A 33 8.19 2.84 10.87
CA GLY A 33 8.82 3.93 10.13
C GLY A 33 8.42 5.29 10.66
N CYS A 34 8.82 6.32 9.93
CA CYS A 34 8.47 7.68 10.32
C CYS A 34 6.97 8.00 10.13
N GLY A 35 6.51 9.14 10.67
CA GLY A 35 5.10 9.55 10.54
C GLY A 35 4.59 9.63 9.10
N ALA A 36 5.47 9.90 8.12
CA ALA A 36 5.11 9.86 6.71
C ALA A 36 4.77 8.44 6.23
N ALA A 37 5.49 7.41 6.69
CA ALA A 37 5.19 6.01 6.36
C ALA A 37 3.84 5.56 6.93
N ILE A 38 3.53 6.01 8.16
CA ILE A 38 2.22 5.78 8.79
C ILE A 38 1.11 6.45 7.99
N ALA A 39 1.28 7.73 7.64
CA ALA A 39 0.29 8.50 6.88
C ALA A 39 0.05 7.92 5.48
N VAL A 40 1.13 7.55 4.76
CA VAL A 40 1.05 6.88 3.46
C VAL A 40 0.30 5.55 3.58
N SER A 41 0.64 4.73 4.59
CA SER A 41 0.01 3.42 4.74
C SER A 41 -1.49 3.54 5.02
N SER A 42 -1.88 4.48 5.89
CA SER A 42 -3.29 4.79 6.17
C SER A 42 -4.02 5.32 4.93
N MET A 43 -3.41 6.22 4.16
CA MET A 43 -4.04 6.76 2.96
C MET A 43 -4.21 5.69 1.87
N VAL A 44 -3.25 4.76 1.73
CA VAL A 44 -3.35 3.63 0.81
C VAL A 44 -4.51 2.71 1.19
N SER A 45 -4.66 2.36 2.47
CA SER A 45 -5.76 1.49 2.90
C SER A 45 -7.12 2.11 2.61
N GLU A 46 -7.31 3.40 2.92
CA GLU A 46 -8.55 4.10 2.64
C GLU A 46 -8.79 4.27 1.13
N ALA A 47 -7.75 4.55 0.36
CA ALA A 47 -7.87 4.75 -1.09
C ALA A 47 -8.18 3.46 -1.86
N ALA A 48 -7.87 2.29 -1.28
CA ALA A 48 -8.02 0.99 -1.91
C ALA A 48 -9.26 0.21 -1.43
N LYS A 49 -9.74 0.46 -0.21
CA LYS A 49 -10.90 -0.27 0.35
C LYS A 49 -12.14 -0.10 -0.54
N GLY A 50 -12.84 -1.20 -0.80
CA GLY A 50 -14.03 -1.27 -1.64
C GLY A 50 -13.78 -1.30 -3.15
N LYS A 51 -12.54 -1.04 -3.60
CA LYS A 51 -12.18 -1.11 -5.03
C LYS A 51 -12.01 -2.55 -5.50
N THR A 52 -12.15 -2.74 -6.81
CA THR A 52 -11.75 -3.99 -7.46
C THR A 52 -10.22 -4.16 -7.44
N LEU A 53 -9.75 -5.40 -7.64
CA LEU A 53 -8.31 -5.66 -7.71
C LEU A 53 -7.60 -4.86 -8.81
N ASP A 54 -8.23 -4.69 -9.98
CA ASP A 54 -7.67 -3.91 -11.09
C ASP A 54 -7.57 -2.43 -10.75
N GLU A 55 -8.63 -1.85 -10.19
CA GLU A 55 -8.63 -0.44 -9.74
C GLU A 55 -7.61 -0.18 -8.62
N ALA A 56 -7.41 -1.16 -7.74
CA ALA A 56 -6.41 -1.07 -6.68
C ALA A 56 -4.98 -1.15 -7.23
N LEU A 57 -4.73 -1.96 -8.26
CA LEU A 57 -3.44 -2.04 -8.96
C LEU A 57 -3.08 -0.73 -9.70
N ARG A 58 -4.07 0.09 -10.05
CA ARG A 58 -3.84 1.41 -10.67
C ARG A 58 -3.43 2.50 -9.67
N ILE A 59 -3.56 2.25 -8.36
CA ILE A 59 -3.14 3.22 -7.34
C ILE A 59 -1.63 3.35 -7.38
N THR A 60 -1.11 4.56 -7.61
CA THR A 60 0.33 4.81 -7.60
C THR A 60 0.77 5.58 -6.35
N ASN A 61 2.05 5.46 -6.02
CA ASN A 61 2.68 6.27 -4.97
C ASN A 61 2.52 7.79 -5.20
N LYS A 62 2.44 8.23 -6.46
CA LYS A 62 2.18 9.66 -6.79
C LYS A 62 0.76 10.08 -6.43
N ASP A 63 -0.23 9.23 -6.67
CA ASP A 63 -1.62 9.51 -6.32
C ASP A 63 -1.79 9.65 -4.82
N ILE A 64 -1.14 8.78 -4.05
CA ILE A 64 -1.15 8.81 -2.58
C ILE A 64 -0.50 10.08 -2.05
N ALA A 65 0.68 10.43 -2.57
CA ALA A 65 1.34 11.67 -2.20
C ALA A 65 0.45 12.89 -2.51
N LYS A 66 -0.24 12.90 -3.65
CA LYS A 66 -1.18 13.98 -4.01
C LYS A 66 -2.37 14.04 -3.06
N LYS A 67 -2.95 12.90 -2.68
CA LYS A 67 -4.05 12.83 -1.71
C LYS A 67 -3.67 13.32 -0.32
N LEU A 68 -2.40 13.19 0.06
CA LEU A 68 -1.86 13.73 1.32
C LEU A 68 -1.56 15.25 1.27
N GLY A 69 -1.88 15.93 0.15
CA GLY A 69 -1.53 17.34 -0.04
C GLY A 69 -0.08 17.56 -0.49
N GLY A 70 0.59 16.48 -0.90
CA GLY A 70 2.01 16.45 -1.23
C GLY A 70 2.85 15.83 -0.12
N LEU A 71 4.09 15.47 -0.47
CA LEU A 71 5.11 15.03 0.48
C LEU A 71 6.38 15.85 0.23
N PRO A 72 7.15 16.18 1.28
CA PRO A 72 8.48 16.76 1.13
C PRO A 72 9.34 15.92 0.17
N LYS A 73 10.18 16.56 -0.66
CA LYS A 73 10.99 15.86 -1.70
C LYS A 73 11.84 14.72 -1.12
N ASN A 74 12.39 14.91 0.06
CA ASN A 74 13.18 13.90 0.77
C ASN A 74 12.32 12.73 1.30
N LYS A 75 10.99 12.85 1.41
CA LYS A 75 10.09 11.78 1.88
C LYS A 75 9.41 10.99 0.76
N LEU A 76 9.45 11.49 -0.47
CA LEU A 76 8.90 10.80 -1.65
C LEU A 76 9.62 9.50 -2.00
N HIS A 77 10.91 9.37 -1.67
CA HIS A 77 11.70 8.19 -2.03
C HIS A 77 11.82 7.16 -0.90
N CYS A 78 11.66 7.59 0.36
CA CYS A 78 11.92 6.73 1.51
C CYS A 78 10.65 6.10 2.10
N SER A 79 9.57 6.87 2.23
CA SER A 79 8.35 6.43 2.93
C SER A 79 7.14 6.21 2.01
N ASN A 80 7.26 6.52 0.71
CA ASN A 80 6.17 6.40 -0.27
C ASN A 80 6.20 5.03 -0.97
N LEU A 81 6.16 3.96 -0.18
CA LEU A 81 6.20 2.56 -0.68
C LEU A 81 4.84 1.85 -0.52
N GLY A 82 3.83 2.56 -0.03
CA GLY A 82 2.55 1.95 0.37
C GLY A 82 1.79 1.33 -0.80
N ALA A 83 1.81 1.98 -1.97
CA ALA A 83 1.15 1.40 -3.15
C ALA A 83 1.86 0.12 -3.61
N ASP A 84 3.19 0.10 -3.56
CA ASP A 84 3.98 -1.09 -3.91
C ASP A 84 3.69 -2.27 -2.96
N ALA A 85 3.55 -1.98 -1.67
CA ALA A 85 3.18 -2.98 -0.66
C ALA A 85 1.77 -3.56 -0.92
N LEU A 86 0.81 -2.70 -1.27
CA LEU A 86 -0.54 -3.12 -1.64
C LEU A 86 -0.52 -3.98 -2.91
N HIS A 87 0.22 -3.59 -3.95
CA HIS A 87 0.34 -4.35 -5.19
C HIS A 87 0.93 -5.74 -4.94
N LYS A 88 1.97 -5.83 -4.10
CA LYS A 88 2.51 -7.13 -3.64
C LYS A 88 1.45 -7.96 -2.92
N ALA A 89 0.61 -7.35 -2.10
CA ALA A 89 -0.45 -8.07 -1.39
C ALA A 89 -1.50 -8.65 -2.34
N ILE A 90 -1.87 -7.88 -3.37
CA ILE A 90 -2.79 -8.32 -4.44
C ILE A 90 -2.15 -9.44 -5.26
N LYS A 91 -0.87 -9.30 -5.64
CA LYS A 91 -0.15 -10.34 -6.36
C LYS A 91 -0.10 -11.65 -5.58
N ASP A 92 0.28 -11.60 -4.30
CA ASP A 92 0.28 -12.79 -3.42
C ASP A 92 -1.10 -13.46 -3.33
N TYR A 93 -2.19 -12.68 -3.31
CA TYR A 93 -3.54 -13.22 -3.35
C TYR A 93 -3.85 -13.92 -4.68
N LEU A 94 -3.50 -13.31 -5.82
CA LEU A 94 -3.73 -13.88 -7.15
C LEU A 94 -2.91 -15.17 -7.35
N ASP A 95 -1.64 -15.17 -6.96
CA ASP A 95 -0.75 -16.32 -7.04
C ASP A 95 -1.26 -17.51 -6.20
N LYS A 96 -1.91 -17.23 -5.05
CA LYS A 96 -2.54 -18.25 -4.20
C LYS A 96 -3.88 -18.77 -4.73
N LYS A 97 -4.63 -17.95 -5.48
CA LYS A 97 -5.92 -18.33 -6.06
C LYS A 97 -5.75 -19.17 -7.34
N GLY A 98 -4.63 -19.01 -8.04
CA GLY A 98 -4.27 -19.81 -9.21
C GLY A 98 -3.60 -21.16 -8.88
N LYS A 99 -3.39 -21.45 -7.60
CA LYS A 99 -3.00 -22.77 -7.08
C LYS A 99 -4.24 -23.50 -6.59
#